data_AF-A0A2K6PXZ8-F1
#
_entry.id   AF-A0A2K6PXZ8-F1
#
_cell.length_a   1.000
_cell.length_b   1.000
_cell.length_c   1.000
_cell.angle_alpha   90.00
_cell.angle_beta   90.00
_cell.angle_gamma   90.00
#
_symmetry.space_group_name_H-M   'P 1'
#
loop_
_entity.id
_entity.type
_entity.pdbx_description
1 polymer ?
#
loop_
_entity_poly.entity_id
_entity_poly.type
_entity_poly.pdbx_seq_one_letter_code
_entity_poly.pdbx_strand_id
1 'polypeptide(L)'
;KEKLMRCSQCRVAKYCSAKCQKKAWPDHKRECKCLKSCKPRYPPDSVRLLGRVVFKLMDGTPSESEKLYSFYDLESNINKLTEDKKEGLRQLVMTFQHFMREEIQDASQLPPAFDLSEAFAKVICNSFTICNAEMQEVGVGLYPSISLLNHSCDPNCSIVFNGPHLLLRAVRDIEVGEELTICYLDMLMTSEERRKQLRDQYCFECDCFRCQTQDKDADMLTGDEQVWKEVQESLKKIEELKAHWKWEQVLAMCQAIISSNSERLPDINIYQLKVLDCAMDACINLGLLEEALFYGTRTMEPYRIFFPGSHPVRGVQVMKVGKLQLHQGMFPQAMKNLRLAFDIMRVTHGREHSLIEDLILLLEECDANIRAS
;
A
#
# COMPACT_ATOMS: atom_id res chain seq x y z
N LYS A 1 -6.87 20.31 6.30
CA LYS A 1 -5.48 19.86 5.98
C LYS A 1 -4.51 20.50 6.96
N GLU A 2 -3.83 19.71 7.79
CA GLU A 2 -2.77 20.24 8.67
C GLU A 2 -1.63 20.83 7.84
N LYS A 3 -1.13 22.01 8.23
CA LYS A 3 -0.06 22.70 7.51
C LYS A 3 1.29 22.09 7.90
N LEU A 4 1.87 21.28 7.01
CA LEU A 4 3.19 20.68 7.24
C LEU A 4 4.32 21.74 7.23
N MET A 5 5.26 21.60 8.16
CA MET A 5 6.49 22.41 8.25
C MET A 5 7.58 21.81 7.36
N ARG A 6 8.33 22.67 6.65
CA ARG A 6 9.41 22.22 5.76
C ARG A 6 10.76 22.28 6.49
N CYS A 7 11.65 21.32 6.23
CA CYS A 7 13.05 21.43 6.63
C CYS A 7 13.65 22.73 6.07
N SER A 8 14.25 23.57 6.91
CA SER A 8 14.78 24.87 6.48
C SER A 8 15.96 24.76 5.50
N GLN A 9 16.72 23.66 5.59
CA GLN A 9 17.91 23.42 4.77
C GLN A 9 17.56 22.92 3.36
N CYS A 10 16.96 21.72 3.26
CA CYS A 10 16.63 21.16 1.94
C CYS A 10 15.31 21.72 1.40
N ARG A 11 14.37 22.19 2.23
CA ARG A 11 12.99 22.55 1.86
C ARG A 11 12.23 21.48 1.05
N VAL A 12 12.64 20.21 1.15
CA VAL A 12 11.97 19.05 0.53
C VAL A 12 11.21 18.27 1.59
N ALA A 13 11.91 17.76 2.61
CA ALA A 13 11.30 17.04 3.71
C ALA A 13 10.30 17.92 4.47
N LYS A 14 9.17 17.33 4.83
CA LYS A 14 8.05 17.98 5.51
C LYS A 14 7.66 17.19 6.75
N TYR A 15 7.20 17.88 7.79
CA TYR A 15 6.87 17.30 9.09
C TYR A 15 5.58 17.90 9.65
N CYS A 16 4.76 17.09 10.31
CA CYS A 16 3.55 17.55 10.99
C CYS A 16 3.84 18.33 12.28
N SER A 17 4.99 18.08 12.93
CA SER A 17 5.35 18.69 14.21
C SER A 17 6.86 18.85 14.38
N ALA A 18 7.27 19.75 15.28
CA ALA A 18 8.68 19.91 15.66
C ALA A 18 9.24 18.63 16.30
N LYS A 19 8.40 17.86 17.00
CA LYS A 19 8.73 16.53 17.55
C LYS A 19 9.12 15.57 16.43
N CYS A 20 8.31 15.45 15.37
CA CYS A 20 8.62 14.59 14.23
C CYS A 20 9.88 15.05 13.48
N GLN A 21 10.06 16.36 13.28
CA GLN A 21 11.27 16.89 12.65
C GLN A 21 12.53 16.55 13.45
N LYS A 22 12.49 16.72 14.78
CA LYS A 22 13.62 16.43 15.67
C LYS A 22 13.94 14.92 15.69
N LYS A 23 12.91 14.06 15.76
CA LYS A 23 13.09 12.60 15.74
C LYS A 23 13.63 12.08 14.41
N ALA A 24 13.22 12.64 13.29
CA ALA A 24 13.67 12.22 11.96
C ALA A 24 15.07 12.73 11.59
N TRP A 25 15.62 13.69 12.34
CA TRP A 25 16.87 14.35 11.98
C TRP A 25 18.07 13.41 11.85
N PRO A 26 18.31 12.41 12.73
CA PRO A 26 19.42 11.47 12.58
C PRO A 26 19.42 10.78 11.22
N ASP A 27 18.26 10.26 10.78
CA ASP A 27 18.12 9.54 9.51
C ASP A 27 17.94 10.48 8.29
N HIS A 28 17.70 11.78 8.51
CA HIS A 28 17.55 12.79 7.45
C HIS A 28 18.82 13.60 7.20
N LYS A 29 19.70 13.73 8.20
CA LYS A 29 20.81 14.70 8.21
C LYS A 29 21.69 14.62 6.95
N ARG A 30 22.04 13.41 6.53
CA ARG A 30 22.90 13.17 5.35
C ARG A 30 22.16 13.40 4.04
N GLU A 31 21.02 12.74 3.84
CA GLU A 31 20.21 12.95 2.61
C GLU A 31 19.72 14.40 2.45
N CYS A 32 19.66 15.20 3.52
CA CYS A 32 19.28 16.60 3.47
C CYS A 32 20.19 17.42 2.54
N LYS A 33 21.50 17.13 2.50
CA LYS A 33 22.44 17.82 1.60
C LYS A 33 22.20 17.42 0.15
N CYS A 34 22.04 16.12 -0.12
CA CYS A 34 21.71 15.55 -1.43
C CYS A 34 20.39 16.13 -1.98
N LEU A 35 19.34 16.18 -1.15
CA LEU A 35 18.03 16.75 -1.52
C LEU A 35 18.07 18.25 -1.80
N LYS A 36 19.01 18.97 -1.18
CA LYS A 36 19.22 20.39 -1.46
C LYS A 36 19.87 20.58 -2.83
N SER A 37 20.84 19.74 -3.18
CA SER A 37 21.63 19.87 -4.41
C SER A 37 20.94 19.32 -5.67
N CYS A 38 19.90 18.49 -5.53
CA CYS A 38 19.19 17.92 -6.68
C CYS A 38 18.04 18.79 -7.22
N LYS A 39 17.66 19.86 -6.51
CA LYS A 39 16.54 20.73 -6.91
C LYS A 39 16.75 21.40 -8.27
N PRO A 40 15.68 21.56 -9.06
CA PRO A 40 14.27 21.25 -8.78
C PRO A 40 13.89 19.77 -9.01
N ARG A 41 14.83 18.93 -9.42
CA ARG A 41 14.59 17.50 -9.70
C ARG A 41 14.55 16.71 -8.38
N TYR A 42 13.74 15.66 -8.35
CA TYR A 42 13.60 14.78 -7.20
C TYR A 42 13.99 13.36 -7.62
N PRO A 43 14.79 12.62 -6.82
CA PRO A 43 15.21 11.27 -7.19
C PRO A 43 14.02 10.30 -7.16
N PRO A 44 14.10 9.16 -7.89
CA PRO A 44 13.17 8.05 -7.69
C PRO A 44 13.13 7.59 -6.23
N ASP A 45 11.98 7.09 -5.78
CA ASP A 45 11.80 6.66 -4.39
C ASP A 45 12.76 5.54 -3.99
N SER A 46 13.05 4.60 -4.91
CA SER A 46 14.05 3.54 -4.72
C SER A 46 15.46 4.09 -4.47
N VAL A 47 15.84 5.17 -5.16
CA VAL A 47 17.15 5.83 -4.99
C VAL A 47 17.23 6.50 -3.62
N ARG A 48 16.17 7.19 -3.21
CA ARG A 48 16.12 7.84 -1.88
C ARG A 48 16.11 6.79 -0.76
N LEU A 49 15.37 5.70 -0.93
CA LEU A 49 15.31 4.58 0.00
C LEU A 49 16.67 3.91 0.16
N LEU A 50 17.33 3.52 -0.94
CA LEU A 50 18.65 2.90 -0.89
C LEU A 50 19.68 3.82 -0.21
N GLY A 51 19.53 5.13 -0.37
CA GLY A 51 20.35 6.10 0.35
C GLY A 51 20.25 6.02 1.85
N ARG A 52 19.01 5.93 2.34
CA ARG A 52 18.75 5.75 3.77
C ARG A 52 19.27 4.42 4.27
N VAL A 53 19.19 3.35 3.46
CA VAL A 53 19.79 2.05 3.79
C VAL A 53 21.30 2.19 3.97
N VAL A 54 22.00 2.79 3.01
CA VAL A 54 23.45 2.98 3.08
C VAL A 54 23.85 3.78 4.33
N PHE A 55 23.16 4.89 4.61
CA PHE A 55 23.45 5.68 5.83
C PHE A 55 23.14 4.90 7.11
N LYS A 56 22.06 4.10 7.11
CA LYS A 56 21.69 3.29 8.28
C LYS A 56 22.70 2.18 8.55
N LEU A 57 23.22 1.52 7.52
CA LEU A 57 24.23 0.47 7.63
C LEU A 57 25.60 1.02 8.07
N MET A 58 25.95 2.25 7.67
CA MET A 58 27.22 2.88 8.03
C MET A 58 27.22 3.54 9.41
N ASP A 59 26.14 4.26 9.75
CA ASP A 59 26.10 5.14 10.93
C ASP A 59 25.20 4.60 12.06
N GLY A 60 24.38 3.59 11.77
CA GLY A 60 23.39 3.04 12.69
C GLY A 60 23.93 1.92 13.58
N THR A 61 23.30 1.75 14.74
CA THR A 61 23.39 0.47 15.45
C THR A 61 22.63 -0.60 14.67
N PRO A 62 22.97 -1.90 14.86
CA PRO A 62 22.20 -3.00 14.29
C PRO A 62 20.69 -2.79 14.45
N SER A 63 19.95 -2.97 13.38
CA SER A 63 18.52 -2.69 13.35
C SER A 63 17.71 -3.89 13.82
N GLU A 64 16.74 -3.68 14.71
CA GLU A 64 15.78 -4.74 15.09
C GLU A 64 14.98 -5.29 13.89
N SER A 65 14.84 -4.50 12.81
CA SER A 65 14.21 -4.97 11.57
C SER A 65 15.00 -6.10 10.88
N GLU A 66 16.27 -6.29 11.25
CA GLU A 66 17.18 -7.28 10.68
C GLU A 66 17.41 -8.51 11.58
N LYS A 67 16.58 -8.65 12.63
CA LYS A 67 16.73 -9.71 13.64
C LYS A 67 16.70 -11.13 13.07
N LEU A 68 15.83 -11.40 12.10
CA LEU A 68 15.69 -12.73 11.49
C LEU A 68 16.43 -12.86 10.15
N TYR A 69 16.64 -11.73 9.48
CA TYR A 69 17.20 -11.65 8.14
C TYR A 69 17.74 -10.24 7.90
N SER A 70 18.92 -10.09 7.33
CA SER A 70 19.54 -8.77 7.10
C SER A 70 19.33 -8.25 5.68
N PHE A 71 19.67 -6.97 5.45
CA PHE A 71 19.73 -6.43 4.08
C PHE A 71 20.68 -7.22 3.18
N TYR A 72 21.77 -7.74 3.73
CA TYR A 72 22.75 -8.52 2.96
C TYR A 72 22.17 -9.86 2.50
N ASP A 73 21.24 -10.45 3.25
CA ASP A 73 20.66 -11.76 2.94
C ASP A 73 19.50 -11.68 1.93
N LEU A 74 18.94 -10.48 1.69
CA LEU A 74 17.80 -10.29 0.81
C LEU A 74 18.02 -10.90 -0.59
N GLU A 75 16.97 -11.52 -1.13
CA GLU A 75 17.00 -12.03 -2.50
C GLU A 75 17.16 -10.86 -3.49
N SER A 76 17.97 -11.07 -4.53
CA SER A 76 18.22 -10.11 -5.60
C SER A 76 17.64 -10.56 -6.94
N ASN A 77 17.41 -11.87 -7.13
CA ASN A 77 17.04 -12.51 -8.38
C ASN A 77 17.97 -12.13 -9.55
N ILE A 78 19.21 -11.72 -9.30
CA ILE A 78 20.09 -11.11 -10.31
C ILE A 78 20.34 -12.03 -11.52
N ASN A 79 20.34 -13.34 -11.29
CA ASN A 79 20.48 -14.39 -12.31
C ASN A 79 19.23 -14.59 -13.18
N LYS A 80 18.06 -14.12 -12.74
CA LYS A 80 16.78 -14.20 -13.47
C LYS A 80 16.40 -12.88 -14.15
N LEU A 81 17.14 -11.80 -13.91
CA LEU A 81 16.86 -10.51 -14.51
C LEU A 81 17.10 -10.55 -16.03
N THR A 82 16.12 -10.04 -16.77
CA THR A 82 16.20 -9.78 -18.20
C THR A 82 17.10 -8.58 -18.49
N GLU A 83 17.61 -8.44 -19.71
CA GLU A 83 18.58 -7.38 -20.05
C GLU A 83 18.00 -5.96 -19.95
N ASP A 84 16.72 -5.79 -20.24
CA ASP A 84 15.97 -4.54 -20.03
C ASP A 84 15.92 -4.15 -18.54
N LYS A 85 15.68 -5.12 -17.64
CA LYS A 85 15.71 -4.88 -16.20
C LYS A 85 17.12 -4.53 -15.72
N LYS A 86 18.15 -5.21 -16.22
CA LYS A 86 19.55 -4.88 -15.90
C LYS A 86 19.92 -3.48 -16.37
N GLU A 87 19.45 -3.05 -17.54
CA GLU A 87 19.62 -1.67 -18.00
C GLU A 87 18.93 -0.68 -17.07
N GLY A 88 17.68 -0.97 -16.65
CA GLY A 88 16.99 -0.18 -15.64
C GLY A 88 17.78 -0.05 -14.32
N LEU A 89 18.37 -1.14 -13.85
CA LEU A 89 19.25 -1.11 -12.66
C LEU A 89 20.48 -0.23 -12.89
N ARG A 90 21.15 -0.32 -14.04
CA ARG A 90 22.30 0.56 -14.37
C ARG A 90 21.92 2.03 -14.33
N GLN A 91 20.74 2.40 -14.83
CA GLN A 91 20.23 3.77 -14.75
C GLN A 91 19.97 4.21 -13.31
N LEU A 92 19.43 3.33 -12.46
CA LEU A 92 19.25 3.60 -11.04
C LEU A 92 20.59 3.79 -10.31
N VAL A 93 21.60 2.97 -10.62
CA VAL A 93 22.97 3.11 -10.07
C VAL A 93 23.56 4.47 -10.43
N MET A 94 23.50 4.88 -11.70
CA MET A 94 24.00 6.20 -12.12
C MET A 94 23.24 7.33 -11.42
N THR A 95 21.91 7.20 -11.29
CA THR A 95 21.07 8.18 -10.59
C THR A 95 21.43 8.26 -9.11
N PHE A 96 21.70 7.13 -8.46
CA PHE A 96 22.16 7.06 -7.07
C PHE A 96 23.49 7.76 -6.89
N GLN A 97 24.50 7.44 -7.70
CA GLN A 97 25.82 8.06 -7.64
C GLN A 97 25.72 9.58 -7.82
N HIS A 98 24.92 10.04 -8.79
CA HIS A 98 24.70 11.47 -9.00
C HIS A 98 24.01 12.15 -7.80
N PHE A 99 22.98 11.53 -7.24
CA PHE A 99 22.24 12.05 -6.10
C PHE A 99 23.09 12.07 -4.81
N MET A 100 23.92 11.05 -4.61
CA MET A 100 24.69 10.85 -3.39
C MET A 100 26.07 11.49 -3.37
N ARG A 101 26.55 12.07 -4.48
CA ARG A 101 27.89 12.67 -4.62
C ARG A 101 28.31 13.62 -3.49
N GLU A 102 27.36 14.28 -2.82
CA GLU A 102 27.65 15.22 -1.72
C GLU A 102 28.01 14.51 -0.39
N GLU A 103 27.64 13.23 -0.26
CA GLU A 103 27.79 12.42 0.97
C GLU A 103 28.55 11.10 0.75
N ILE A 104 28.63 10.64 -0.50
CA ILE A 104 29.29 9.41 -0.94
C ILE A 104 30.05 9.72 -2.23
N GLN A 105 31.37 9.84 -2.15
CA GLN A 105 32.28 10.07 -3.26
C GLN A 105 33.00 8.79 -3.70
N ASP A 106 33.29 7.89 -2.77
CA ASP A 106 34.02 6.66 -3.03
C ASP A 106 33.55 5.48 -2.16
N ALA A 107 34.11 4.30 -2.41
CA ALA A 107 33.71 3.05 -1.77
C ALA A 107 33.95 3.01 -0.26
N SER A 108 34.79 3.88 0.31
CA SER A 108 35.03 3.93 1.76
C SER A 108 33.80 4.43 2.55
N GLN A 109 32.87 5.09 1.86
CA GLN A 109 31.62 5.62 2.44
C GLN A 109 30.41 4.71 2.16
N LEU A 110 30.65 3.57 1.50
CA LEU A 110 29.69 2.49 1.34
C LEU A 110 29.99 1.39 2.36
N PRO A 111 29.00 0.56 2.70
CA PRO A 111 29.26 -0.63 3.50
C PRO A 111 30.31 -1.55 2.83
N PRO A 112 31.02 -2.38 3.61
CA PRO A 112 32.01 -3.31 3.05
C PRO A 112 31.38 -4.22 2.00
N ALA A 113 32.08 -4.41 0.87
CA ALA A 113 31.66 -5.23 -0.26
C ALA A 113 30.25 -4.90 -0.82
N PHE A 114 29.82 -3.64 -0.74
CA PHE A 114 28.49 -3.22 -1.18
C PHE A 114 28.44 -2.97 -2.69
N ASP A 115 27.75 -3.85 -3.43
CA ASP A 115 27.45 -3.66 -4.84
C ASP A 115 26.11 -2.93 -5.04
N LEU A 116 26.13 -1.78 -5.72
CA LEU A 116 24.92 -0.97 -5.93
C LEU A 116 23.91 -1.65 -6.86
N SER A 117 24.35 -2.47 -7.81
CA SER A 117 23.45 -3.13 -8.75
C SER A 117 22.65 -4.22 -8.05
N GLU A 118 23.33 -5.05 -7.25
CA GLU A 118 22.72 -6.04 -6.37
C GLU A 118 21.82 -5.38 -5.32
N ALA A 119 22.26 -4.28 -4.72
CA ALA A 119 21.46 -3.55 -3.74
C ALA A 119 20.15 -3.00 -4.34
N PHE A 120 20.18 -2.47 -5.57
CA PHE A 120 18.94 -2.09 -6.25
C PHE A 120 18.09 -3.30 -6.63
N ALA A 121 18.69 -4.40 -7.07
CA ALA A 121 17.96 -5.64 -7.33
C ALA A 121 17.21 -6.12 -6.08
N LYS A 122 17.85 -6.08 -4.91
CA LYS A 122 17.22 -6.35 -3.60
C LYS A 122 16.08 -5.37 -3.31
N VAL A 123 16.26 -4.06 -3.55
CA VAL A 123 15.20 -3.06 -3.36
C VAL A 123 13.96 -3.38 -4.22
N ILE A 124 14.12 -3.82 -5.46
CA ILE A 124 12.98 -4.05 -6.38
C ILE A 124 12.05 -5.15 -5.88
N CYS A 125 12.57 -6.28 -5.40
CA CYS A 125 11.76 -7.42 -4.97
C CYS A 125 11.48 -7.48 -3.46
N ASN A 126 12.01 -6.55 -2.66
CA ASN A 126 11.81 -6.54 -1.19
C ASN A 126 11.21 -5.23 -0.65
N SER A 127 10.91 -4.26 -1.50
CA SER A 127 10.26 -3.01 -1.07
C SER A 127 8.80 -3.24 -0.70
N PHE A 128 8.42 -2.74 0.48
CA PHE A 128 7.04 -2.72 0.94
C PHE A 128 6.44 -1.33 0.74
N THR A 129 5.29 -1.28 0.07
CA THR A 129 4.46 -0.08 0.04
C THR A 129 3.79 0.10 1.40
N ILE A 130 4.04 1.24 2.04
CA ILE A 130 3.49 1.60 3.35
C ILE A 130 2.16 2.31 3.12
N CYS A 131 1.09 1.74 3.66
CA CYS A 131 -0.23 2.35 3.65
C CYS A 131 -0.55 3.05 4.98
N ASN A 132 -1.37 4.10 4.93
CA ASN A 132 -1.94 4.70 6.13
C ASN A 132 -3.17 3.92 6.64
N ALA A 133 -3.81 4.41 7.70
CA ALA A 133 -4.99 3.78 8.30
C ALA A 133 -6.18 3.64 7.33
N GLU A 134 -6.26 4.51 6.32
CA GLU A 134 -7.29 4.49 5.29
C GLU A 134 -6.93 3.60 4.08
N MET A 135 -5.84 2.83 4.15
CA MET A 135 -5.28 1.99 3.08
C MET A 135 -4.75 2.78 1.86
N GLN A 136 -4.45 4.07 2.02
CA GLN A 136 -3.81 4.89 0.99
C GLN A 136 -2.29 4.70 1.06
N GLU A 137 -1.65 4.50 -0.10
CA GLU A 137 -0.20 4.44 -0.21
C GLU A 137 0.45 5.79 0.12
N VAL A 138 1.39 5.80 1.07
CA VAL A 138 2.04 7.02 1.58
C VAL A 138 3.56 6.93 1.70
N GLY A 139 4.15 5.75 1.50
CA GLY A 139 5.59 5.58 1.57
C GLY A 139 6.07 4.22 1.07
N VAL A 140 7.38 4.04 1.10
CA VAL A 140 8.05 2.78 0.76
C VAL A 140 9.13 2.51 1.80
N GLY A 141 9.30 1.24 2.18
CA GLY A 141 10.28 0.83 3.19
C GLY A 141 10.81 -0.57 2.97
N LEU A 142 11.91 -0.89 3.67
CA LEU A 142 12.49 -2.23 3.74
C LEU A 142 12.30 -2.78 5.14
N TYR A 143 11.82 -4.01 5.21
CA TYR A 143 11.60 -4.74 6.46
C TYR A 143 12.25 -6.12 6.34
N PRO A 144 13.59 -6.24 6.43
CA PRO A 144 14.30 -7.45 6.02
C PRO A 144 13.82 -8.75 6.68
N SER A 145 13.54 -8.74 7.97
CA SER A 145 12.97 -9.93 8.66
C SER A 145 11.60 -10.35 8.11
N ILE A 146 10.80 -9.40 7.59
CA ILE A 146 9.47 -9.65 7.01
C ILE A 146 9.60 -10.11 5.56
N SER A 147 10.68 -9.75 4.86
CA SER A 147 10.98 -10.23 3.50
C SER A 147 11.24 -11.74 3.42
N LEU A 148 11.34 -12.45 4.55
CA LEU A 148 11.37 -13.92 4.57
C LEU A 148 10.05 -14.57 4.10
N LEU A 149 8.93 -13.86 4.21
CA LEU A 149 7.61 -14.43 3.93
C LEU A 149 7.41 -14.55 2.42
N ASN A 150 7.22 -15.76 1.91
CA ASN A 150 6.90 -16.00 0.51
C ASN A 150 5.48 -15.58 0.14
N HIS A 151 5.25 -15.47 -1.18
CA HIS A 151 3.97 -15.10 -1.75
C HIS A 151 2.96 -16.26 -1.76
N SER A 152 1.70 -15.96 -1.42
CA SER A 152 0.54 -16.77 -1.83
C SER A 152 -0.61 -15.87 -2.26
N CYS A 153 -1.33 -16.24 -3.33
CA CYS A 153 -2.58 -15.56 -3.72
C CYS A 153 -3.75 -15.86 -2.76
N ASP A 154 -3.59 -16.83 -1.86
CA ASP A 154 -4.50 -17.18 -0.75
C ASP A 154 -3.67 -17.38 0.53
N PRO A 155 -3.22 -16.29 1.16
CA PRO A 155 -2.21 -16.35 2.22
C PRO A 155 -2.76 -16.81 3.57
N ASN A 156 -1.86 -17.25 4.45
CA ASN A 156 -2.19 -17.54 5.86
C ASN A 156 -1.80 -16.45 6.85
N CYS A 157 -1.03 -15.46 6.41
CA CYS A 157 -0.71 -14.25 7.15
C CYS A 157 -1.11 -12.98 6.38
N SER A 158 -1.17 -11.87 7.10
CA SER A 158 -1.35 -10.54 6.54
C SER A 158 -0.49 -9.53 7.28
N ILE A 159 -0.14 -8.44 6.60
CA ILE A 159 0.59 -7.31 7.17
C ILE A 159 -0.32 -6.08 7.20
N VAL A 160 -0.16 -5.27 8.25
CA VAL A 160 -0.77 -3.94 8.35
C VAL A 160 0.23 -2.93 8.87
N PHE A 161 0.03 -1.65 8.52
CA PHE A 161 0.91 -0.55 8.91
C PHE A 161 0.22 0.40 9.88
N ASN A 162 0.85 0.64 11.03
CA ASN A 162 0.52 1.73 11.93
C ASN A 162 1.59 2.83 11.83
N GLY A 163 1.38 3.78 10.91
CA GLY A 163 2.46 4.65 10.45
C GLY A 163 3.58 3.81 9.80
N PRO A 164 4.86 4.01 10.15
CA PRO A 164 5.95 3.19 9.61
C PRO A 164 6.11 1.83 10.33
N HIS A 165 5.30 1.53 11.35
CA HIS A 165 5.41 0.26 12.09
C HIS A 165 4.57 -0.82 11.39
N LEU A 166 5.18 -1.98 11.13
CA LEU A 166 4.55 -3.12 10.46
C LEU A 166 4.15 -4.19 11.50
N LEU A 167 2.90 -4.63 11.45
CA LEU A 167 2.40 -5.77 12.22
C LEU A 167 2.15 -6.95 11.28
N LEU A 168 2.74 -8.11 11.58
CA LEU A 168 2.49 -9.38 10.90
C LEU A 168 1.54 -10.22 11.75
N ARG A 169 0.45 -10.72 11.16
CA ARG A 169 -0.56 -11.50 11.89
C ARG A 169 -1.06 -12.69 11.06
N ALA A 170 -1.31 -13.81 11.73
CA ALA A 170 -2.04 -14.93 11.14
C ALA A 170 -3.50 -14.53 10.87
N VAL A 171 -4.05 -14.97 9.74
CA VAL A 171 -5.45 -14.69 9.33
C VAL A 171 -6.31 -15.95 9.19
N ARG A 172 -5.71 -17.11 9.48
CA ARG A 172 -6.33 -18.45 9.54
C ARG A 172 -5.51 -19.31 10.52
N ASP A 173 -6.03 -20.48 10.87
CA ASP A 173 -5.27 -21.47 11.62
C ASP A 173 -4.05 -21.93 10.80
N ILE A 174 -2.92 -22.16 11.47
CA ILE A 174 -1.63 -22.51 10.88
C ILE A 174 -1.07 -23.70 11.64
N GLU A 175 -0.72 -24.77 10.92
CA GLU A 175 -0.15 -25.97 11.51
C GLU A 175 1.35 -25.83 11.82
N VAL A 176 1.86 -26.64 12.75
CA VAL A 176 3.29 -26.64 13.07
C VAL A 176 4.09 -27.12 11.85
N GLY A 177 5.00 -26.27 11.37
CA GLY A 177 5.81 -26.54 10.19
C GLY A 177 5.18 -26.07 8.87
N GLU A 178 3.96 -25.52 8.90
CA GLU A 178 3.37 -24.84 7.75
C GLU A 178 4.12 -23.53 7.46
N GLU A 179 4.38 -23.27 6.18
CA GLU A 179 5.05 -22.05 5.73
C GLU A 179 4.15 -20.83 5.91
N LEU A 180 4.71 -19.74 6.44
CA LEU A 180 4.00 -18.46 6.56
C LEU A 180 4.08 -17.70 5.23
N THR A 181 2.93 -17.36 4.67
CA THR A 181 2.82 -16.65 3.39
C THR A 181 1.95 -15.40 3.50
N ILE A 182 2.26 -14.39 2.69
CA ILE A 182 1.47 -13.17 2.53
C ILE A 182 1.14 -12.94 1.06
N CYS A 183 0.10 -12.17 0.76
CA CYS A 183 -0.13 -11.71 -0.62
C CYS A 183 0.71 -10.46 -0.88
N TYR A 184 1.50 -10.47 -1.96
CA TYR A 184 2.34 -9.33 -2.37
C TYR A 184 1.60 -8.33 -3.25
N LEU A 185 0.39 -8.67 -3.67
CA LEU A 185 -0.35 -8.04 -4.75
C LEU A 185 -1.68 -7.52 -4.24
N ASP A 186 -2.30 -6.64 -5.03
CA ASP A 186 -3.71 -6.32 -4.85
C ASP A 186 -4.57 -7.57 -5.12
N MET A 187 -5.64 -7.74 -4.33
CA MET A 187 -6.61 -8.82 -4.50
C MET A 187 -7.52 -8.58 -5.72
N LEU A 188 -7.67 -7.33 -6.15
CA LEU A 188 -8.44 -6.93 -7.33
C LEU A 188 -7.60 -7.04 -8.61
N MET A 189 -7.04 -8.23 -8.85
CA MET A 189 -6.23 -8.57 -10.02
C MET A 189 -6.59 -9.98 -10.50
N THR A 190 -6.71 -10.14 -11.81
CA THR A 190 -6.85 -11.44 -12.49
C THR A 190 -5.57 -12.26 -12.40
N SER A 191 -5.64 -13.57 -12.65
CA SER A 191 -4.44 -14.43 -12.62
C SER A 191 -3.39 -14.03 -13.65
N GLU A 192 -3.79 -13.46 -14.80
CA GLU A 192 -2.88 -12.94 -15.81
C GLU A 192 -2.12 -11.70 -15.31
N GLU A 193 -2.84 -10.71 -14.76
CA GLU A 193 -2.24 -9.52 -14.17
C GLU A 193 -1.28 -9.88 -13.03
N ARG A 194 -1.70 -10.81 -12.15
CA ARG A 194 -0.83 -11.31 -11.07
C ARG A 194 0.42 -11.95 -11.63
N ARG A 195 0.30 -12.86 -12.61
CA ARG A 195 1.45 -13.55 -13.22
C ARG A 195 2.42 -12.56 -13.88
N LYS A 196 1.90 -11.53 -14.54
CA LYS A 196 2.71 -10.45 -15.10
C LYS A 196 3.51 -9.74 -14.00
N GLN A 197 2.87 -9.28 -12.94
CA GLN A 197 3.57 -8.55 -11.87
C GLN A 197 4.56 -9.45 -11.11
N LEU A 198 4.22 -10.71 -10.82
CA LEU A 198 5.12 -11.66 -10.14
C LEU A 198 6.37 -11.95 -10.96
N ARG A 199 6.24 -12.11 -12.28
CA ARG A 199 7.41 -12.21 -13.18
C ARG A 199 8.21 -10.91 -13.24
N ASP A 200 7.53 -9.79 -13.44
CA ASP A 200 8.17 -8.51 -13.72
C ASP A 200 8.91 -7.98 -12.48
N GLN A 201 8.35 -8.14 -11.28
CA GLN A 201 8.92 -7.62 -10.05
C GLN A 201 9.67 -8.67 -9.21
N TYR A 202 9.15 -9.91 -9.14
CA TYR A 202 9.65 -10.93 -8.20
C TYR A 202 10.34 -12.13 -8.87
N CYS A 203 10.37 -12.18 -10.21
CA CYS A 203 11.08 -13.19 -11.01
C CYS A 203 10.70 -14.65 -10.65
N PHE A 204 9.41 -14.91 -10.41
CA PHE A 204 8.89 -16.26 -10.24
C PHE A 204 7.52 -16.45 -10.89
N GLU A 205 7.16 -17.71 -11.10
CA GLU A 205 5.84 -18.14 -11.58
C GLU A 205 5.05 -18.72 -10.40
N CYS A 206 3.84 -18.23 -10.16
CA CYS A 206 3.01 -18.71 -9.08
C CYS A 206 2.23 -19.96 -9.49
N ASP A 207 2.42 -21.04 -8.75
CA ASP A 207 1.80 -22.34 -8.96
C ASP A 207 0.64 -22.60 -7.97
N CYS A 208 0.20 -21.61 -7.19
CA CYS A 208 -0.91 -21.81 -6.27
C CYS A 208 -2.21 -22.19 -7.00
N PHE A 209 -3.13 -22.85 -6.28
CA PHE A 209 -4.43 -23.29 -6.82
C PHE A 209 -5.18 -22.18 -7.57
N ARG A 210 -5.24 -20.97 -7.00
CA ARG A 210 -5.93 -19.82 -7.63
C ARG A 210 -5.35 -19.45 -9.00
N CYS A 211 -4.05 -19.57 -9.19
CA CYS A 211 -3.39 -19.28 -10.47
C CYS A 211 -3.54 -20.43 -11.46
N GLN A 212 -3.60 -21.68 -11.00
CA GLN A 212 -3.84 -22.84 -11.84
C GLN A 212 -5.27 -22.89 -12.38
N THR A 213 -6.26 -22.51 -11.56
CA THR A 213 -7.68 -22.58 -11.90
C THR A 213 -8.28 -21.26 -12.37
N GLN A 214 -7.48 -20.19 -12.46
CA GLN A 214 -7.96 -18.83 -12.80
C GLN A 214 -9.10 -18.40 -11.85
N ASP A 215 -8.96 -18.70 -10.55
CA ASP A 215 -10.00 -18.48 -9.54
C ASP A 215 -10.47 -17.01 -9.52
N LYS A 216 -11.77 -16.84 -9.80
CA LYS A 216 -12.54 -15.58 -9.88
C LYS A 216 -12.30 -14.71 -11.13
N ASP A 217 -11.40 -15.09 -12.04
CA ASP A 217 -11.06 -14.25 -13.20
C ASP A 217 -12.29 -13.92 -14.07
N ALA A 218 -13.17 -14.91 -14.31
CA ALA A 218 -14.40 -14.72 -15.09
C ALA A 218 -15.36 -13.72 -14.44
N ASP A 219 -15.54 -13.79 -13.11
CA ASP A 219 -16.42 -12.88 -12.37
C ASP A 219 -15.86 -11.44 -12.38
N MET A 220 -14.53 -11.32 -12.21
CA MET A 220 -13.79 -10.05 -12.20
C MET A 220 -13.90 -9.28 -13.52
N LEU A 221 -14.09 -9.96 -14.65
CA LEU A 221 -14.13 -9.38 -16.00
C LEU A 221 -15.54 -9.38 -16.62
N THR A 222 -16.59 -9.54 -15.80
CA THR A 222 -17.98 -9.44 -16.27
C THR A 222 -18.32 -8.05 -16.82
N GLY A 223 -19.27 -8.00 -17.75
CA GLY A 223 -19.65 -6.77 -18.47
C GLY A 223 -19.00 -6.70 -19.86
N ASP A 224 -19.31 -5.63 -20.59
CA ASP A 224 -18.79 -5.42 -21.94
C ASP A 224 -17.26 -5.19 -21.92
N GLU A 225 -16.54 -5.96 -22.75
CA GLU A 225 -15.08 -5.94 -22.82
C GLU A 225 -14.51 -4.61 -23.28
N GLN A 226 -15.14 -3.98 -24.26
CA GLN A 226 -14.69 -2.69 -24.76
C GLN A 226 -14.81 -1.64 -23.66
N VAL A 227 -15.93 -1.64 -22.93
CA VAL A 227 -16.15 -0.72 -21.83
C VAL A 227 -15.13 -0.91 -20.71
N TRP A 228 -14.90 -2.14 -20.23
CA TRP A 228 -13.96 -2.31 -19.11
C TRP A 228 -12.50 -2.09 -19.48
N LYS A 229 -12.10 -2.30 -20.75
CA LYS A 229 -10.76 -1.91 -21.24
C LYS A 229 -10.56 -0.40 -21.23
N GLU A 230 -11.57 0.37 -21.61
CA GLU A 230 -11.52 1.84 -21.53
C GLU A 230 -11.46 2.34 -20.09
N VAL A 231 -12.19 1.70 -19.18
CA VAL A 231 -12.14 1.98 -17.74
C VAL A 231 -10.77 1.62 -17.16
N GLN A 232 -10.18 0.48 -17.54
CA GLN A 232 -8.83 0.08 -17.14
C GLN A 232 -7.77 1.11 -17.57
N GLU A 233 -7.86 1.64 -18.79
CA GLU A 233 -6.94 2.70 -19.23
C GLU A 233 -7.15 4.01 -18.44
N SER A 234 -8.41 4.38 -18.20
CA SER A 234 -8.76 5.56 -17.41
C SER A 234 -8.29 5.47 -15.97
N LEU A 235 -8.31 4.26 -15.38
CA LEU A 235 -7.84 4.00 -14.02
C LEU A 235 -6.38 4.38 -13.81
N LYS A 236 -5.50 4.19 -14.81
CA LYS A 236 -4.09 4.62 -14.70
C LYS A 236 -3.99 6.09 -14.31
N LYS A 237 -4.82 6.94 -14.93
CA LYS A 237 -4.85 8.37 -14.60
C LYS A 237 -5.53 8.66 -13.28
N ILE A 238 -6.62 7.96 -12.96
CA ILE A 238 -7.33 8.10 -11.68
C ILE A 238 -6.40 7.76 -10.50
N GLU A 239 -5.69 6.63 -10.58
CA GLU A 239 -4.74 6.17 -9.56
C GLU A 239 -3.55 7.14 -9.43
N GLU A 240 -3.03 7.67 -10.54
CA GLU A 240 -2.01 8.74 -10.52
C GLU A 240 -2.51 9.98 -9.77
N LEU A 241 -3.75 10.42 -10.02
CA LEU A 241 -4.35 11.57 -9.34
C LEU A 241 -4.63 11.29 -7.86
N LYS A 242 -5.07 10.08 -7.51
CA LYS A 242 -5.27 9.59 -6.13
C LYS A 242 -3.95 9.60 -5.36
N ALA A 243 -2.87 9.08 -5.94
CA ALA A 243 -1.53 9.11 -5.36
C ALA A 243 -1.02 10.54 -5.08
N HIS A 244 -1.49 11.53 -5.85
CA HIS A 244 -1.19 12.95 -5.64
C HIS A 244 -2.25 13.73 -4.85
N TRP A 245 -3.23 13.04 -4.25
CA TRP A 245 -4.27 13.61 -3.38
C TRP A 245 -5.12 14.68 -4.08
N LYS A 246 -5.34 14.52 -5.40
CA LYS A 246 -6.12 15.46 -6.23
C LYS A 246 -7.59 15.01 -6.32
N TRP A 247 -8.25 15.01 -5.17
CA TRP A 247 -9.57 14.41 -4.97
C TRP A 247 -10.68 14.95 -5.87
N GLU A 248 -10.70 16.25 -6.15
CA GLU A 248 -11.69 16.85 -7.08
C GLU A 248 -11.58 16.27 -8.49
N GLN A 249 -10.34 16.04 -8.96
CA GLN A 249 -10.09 15.47 -10.29
C GLN A 249 -10.37 13.98 -10.33
N VAL A 250 -10.01 13.25 -9.27
CA VAL A 250 -10.38 11.84 -9.09
C VAL A 250 -11.89 11.66 -9.16
N LEU A 251 -12.65 12.44 -8.38
CA LEU A 251 -14.11 12.33 -8.34
C LEU A 251 -14.74 12.64 -9.69
N ALA A 252 -14.31 13.71 -10.36
CA ALA A 252 -14.83 14.08 -11.67
C ALA A 252 -14.65 12.96 -12.72
N MET A 253 -13.46 12.33 -12.76
CA MET A 253 -13.21 11.20 -13.66
C MET A 253 -14.04 9.98 -13.29
N CYS A 254 -14.17 9.66 -11.99
CA CYS A 254 -14.97 8.52 -11.56
C CYS A 254 -16.45 8.72 -11.87
N GLN A 255 -17.00 9.91 -11.65
CA GLN A 255 -18.41 10.23 -11.94
C GLN A 255 -18.73 10.12 -13.44
N ALA A 256 -17.79 10.49 -14.32
CA ALA A 256 -17.95 10.32 -15.76
C ALA A 256 -18.11 8.84 -16.16
N ILE A 257 -17.51 7.92 -15.41
CA ILE A 257 -17.62 6.47 -15.62
C ILE A 257 -18.87 5.92 -14.93
N ILE A 258 -19.07 6.20 -13.64
CA ILE A 258 -20.14 5.62 -12.82
C ILE A 258 -21.53 6.06 -13.29
N SER A 259 -21.65 7.33 -13.71
CA SER A 259 -22.90 7.95 -14.15
C SER A 259 -22.93 8.14 -15.67
N SER A 260 -22.14 7.36 -16.42
CA SER A 260 -22.11 7.45 -17.88
C SER A 260 -23.52 7.22 -18.47
N ASN A 261 -23.76 7.88 -19.61
CA ASN A 261 -24.95 7.65 -20.44
C ASN A 261 -24.80 6.42 -21.36
N SER A 262 -23.60 5.83 -21.41
CA SER A 262 -23.29 4.61 -22.14
C SER A 262 -23.59 3.36 -21.30
N GLU A 263 -23.27 2.18 -21.83
CA GLU A 263 -23.39 0.90 -21.13
C GLU A 263 -22.55 0.88 -19.84
N ARG A 264 -23.16 0.43 -18.74
CA ARG A 264 -22.54 0.42 -17.41
C ARG A 264 -22.02 -0.97 -17.07
N LEU A 265 -20.85 -1.01 -16.44
CA LEU A 265 -20.27 -2.24 -15.92
C LEU A 265 -20.95 -2.67 -14.62
N PRO A 266 -21.06 -3.99 -14.35
CA PRO A 266 -21.50 -4.47 -13.05
C PRO A 266 -20.46 -4.14 -11.98
N ASP A 267 -20.91 -3.89 -10.75
CA ASP A 267 -20.02 -3.48 -9.64
C ASP A 267 -19.03 -4.58 -9.21
N ILE A 268 -19.25 -5.82 -9.64
CA ILE A 268 -18.30 -6.94 -9.44
C ILE A 268 -17.14 -6.94 -10.44
N ASN A 269 -17.25 -6.19 -11.55
CA ASN A 269 -16.12 -5.97 -12.44
C ASN A 269 -15.02 -5.21 -11.67
N ILE A 270 -13.79 -5.72 -11.66
CA ILE A 270 -12.73 -5.17 -10.79
C ILE A 270 -12.34 -3.74 -11.15
N TYR A 271 -12.45 -3.34 -12.41
CA TYR A 271 -12.13 -1.99 -12.84
C TYR A 271 -13.23 -1.02 -12.40
N GLN A 272 -14.51 -1.39 -12.57
CA GLN A 272 -15.62 -0.62 -12.01
C GLN A 272 -15.53 -0.53 -10.48
N LEU A 273 -15.14 -1.61 -9.81
CA LEU A 273 -14.98 -1.64 -8.36
C LEU A 273 -13.88 -0.69 -7.87
N LYS A 274 -12.72 -0.66 -8.56
CA LYS A 274 -11.64 0.28 -8.28
C LYS A 274 -12.09 1.73 -8.48
N VAL A 275 -12.90 2.02 -9.51
CA VAL A 275 -13.49 3.36 -9.72
C VAL A 275 -14.43 3.75 -8.58
N LEU A 276 -15.28 2.83 -8.11
CA LEU A 276 -16.17 3.08 -6.96
C LEU A 276 -15.39 3.36 -5.68
N ASP A 277 -14.33 2.59 -5.41
CA ASP A 277 -13.44 2.82 -4.26
C ASP A 277 -12.77 4.20 -4.33
N CYS A 278 -12.22 4.55 -5.50
CA CYS A 278 -11.60 5.87 -5.71
C CYS A 278 -12.60 7.02 -5.55
N ALA A 279 -13.83 6.86 -6.06
CA ALA A 279 -14.90 7.84 -5.89
C ALA A 279 -15.29 8.00 -4.42
N MET A 280 -15.45 6.89 -3.70
CA MET A 280 -15.74 6.89 -2.27
C MET A 280 -14.67 7.65 -1.49
N ASP A 281 -13.39 7.30 -1.67
CA ASP A 281 -12.28 7.97 -0.99
C ASP A 281 -12.22 9.47 -1.32
N ALA A 282 -12.45 9.84 -2.58
CA ALA A 282 -12.50 11.24 -2.99
C ALA A 282 -13.66 11.98 -2.31
N CYS A 283 -14.86 11.42 -2.29
CA CYS A 283 -16.02 11.99 -1.59
C CYS A 283 -15.76 12.16 -0.09
N ILE A 284 -15.18 11.16 0.59
CA ILE A 284 -14.80 11.26 2.01
C ILE A 284 -13.85 12.44 2.23
N ASN A 285 -12.82 12.58 1.39
CA ASN A 285 -11.83 13.65 1.52
C ASN A 285 -12.37 15.04 1.17
N LEU A 286 -13.45 15.12 0.37
CA LEU A 286 -14.13 16.36 -0.01
C LEU A 286 -15.32 16.69 0.91
N GLY A 287 -15.67 15.81 1.85
CA GLY A 287 -16.80 15.99 2.75
C GLY A 287 -18.18 15.71 2.13
N LEU A 288 -18.22 15.02 0.99
CA LEU A 288 -19.45 14.61 0.28
C LEU A 288 -19.94 13.25 0.82
N LEU A 289 -20.44 13.24 2.05
CA LEU A 289 -20.61 11.99 2.82
C LEU A 289 -21.75 11.10 2.30
N GLU A 290 -22.82 11.69 1.75
CA GLU A 290 -23.94 10.95 1.17
C GLU A 290 -23.52 10.20 -0.09
N GLU A 291 -22.79 10.86 -0.99
CA GLU A 291 -22.23 10.24 -2.20
C GLU A 291 -21.19 9.18 -1.86
N ALA A 292 -20.34 9.44 -0.86
CA ALA A 292 -19.39 8.45 -0.36
C ALA A 292 -20.11 7.18 0.11
N LEU A 293 -21.20 7.31 0.86
CA LEU A 293 -21.96 6.16 1.34
C LEU A 293 -22.60 5.38 0.19
N PHE A 294 -23.12 6.08 -0.84
CA PHE A 294 -23.68 5.44 -2.02
C PHE A 294 -22.63 4.58 -2.75
N TYR A 295 -21.45 5.12 -3.03
CA TYR A 295 -20.38 4.35 -3.67
C TYR A 295 -19.85 3.24 -2.77
N GLY A 296 -19.59 3.53 -1.49
CA GLY A 296 -19.06 2.56 -0.54
C GLY A 296 -20.00 1.37 -0.29
N THR A 297 -21.31 1.60 -0.23
CA THR A 297 -22.28 0.51 -0.06
C THR A 297 -22.29 -0.46 -1.24
N ARG A 298 -22.08 0.06 -2.46
CA ARG A 298 -21.99 -0.76 -3.69
C ARG A 298 -20.76 -1.67 -3.71
N THR A 299 -19.66 -1.27 -3.05
CA THR A 299 -18.45 -2.10 -3.00
C THR A 299 -18.54 -3.25 -1.98
N MET A 300 -19.49 -3.21 -1.04
CA MET A 300 -19.55 -4.15 0.10
C MET A 300 -19.63 -5.63 -0.32
N GLU A 301 -20.49 -5.96 -1.28
CA GLU A 301 -20.66 -7.33 -1.74
C GLU A 301 -19.49 -7.80 -2.63
N PRO A 302 -19.03 -7.04 -3.64
CA PRO A 302 -17.79 -7.36 -4.35
C PRO A 302 -16.59 -7.54 -3.41
N TYR A 303 -16.44 -6.70 -2.38
CA TYR A 303 -15.36 -6.84 -1.40
C TYR A 303 -15.50 -8.12 -0.57
N ARG A 304 -16.73 -8.55 -0.24
CA ARG A 304 -16.96 -9.85 0.41
C ARG A 304 -16.49 -11.03 -0.46
N ILE A 305 -16.63 -10.92 -1.78
CA ILE A 305 -16.26 -11.97 -2.74
C ILE A 305 -14.75 -12.01 -2.96
N PHE A 306 -14.12 -10.86 -3.21
CA PHE A 306 -12.71 -10.80 -3.64
C PHE A 306 -11.70 -10.74 -2.48
N PHE A 307 -12.15 -10.37 -1.29
CA PHE A 307 -11.33 -10.40 -0.08
C PHE A 307 -11.88 -11.44 0.90
N PRO A 308 -11.68 -12.75 0.61
CA PRO A 308 -12.19 -13.83 1.44
C PRO A 308 -11.52 -13.83 2.82
N GLY A 309 -12.18 -14.47 3.79
CA GLY A 309 -11.67 -14.58 5.15
C GLY A 309 -11.47 -13.22 5.82
N SER A 310 -10.34 -13.07 6.50
CA SER A 310 -9.98 -11.86 7.24
C SER A 310 -8.90 -11.09 6.48
N HIS A 311 -9.31 -10.08 5.71
CA HIS A 311 -8.39 -9.21 4.96
C HIS A 311 -8.46 -7.75 5.45
N PRO A 312 -7.32 -7.08 5.69
CA PRO A 312 -7.32 -5.74 6.28
C PRO A 312 -8.02 -4.68 5.42
N VAL A 313 -7.83 -4.72 4.09
CA VAL A 313 -8.49 -3.79 3.16
C VAL A 313 -10.01 -3.89 3.24
N ARG A 314 -10.56 -5.10 3.36
CA ARG A 314 -12.01 -5.31 3.56
C ARG A 314 -12.47 -4.79 4.92
N GLY A 315 -11.72 -5.07 5.98
CA GLY A 315 -12.02 -4.56 7.32
C GLY A 315 -12.15 -3.04 7.34
N VAL A 316 -11.18 -2.34 6.76
CA VAL A 316 -11.17 -0.87 6.65
C VAL A 316 -12.31 -0.37 5.76
N GLN A 317 -12.60 -1.03 4.64
CA GLN A 317 -13.71 -0.65 3.77
C GLN A 317 -15.06 -0.71 4.50
N VAL A 318 -15.31 -1.82 5.21
CA VAL A 318 -16.52 -2.01 6.01
C VAL A 318 -16.59 -0.96 7.15
N MET A 319 -15.46 -0.65 7.78
CA MET A 319 -15.38 0.40 8.80
C MET A 319 -15.73 1.78 8.23
N LYS A 320 -15.21 2.16 7.06
CA LYS A 320 -15.54 3.42 6.38
C LYS A 320 -17.04 3.53 6.12
N VAL A 321 -17.66 2.49 5.57
CA VAL A 321 -19.11 2.45 5.31
C VAL A 321 -19.92 2.53 6.61
N GLY A 322 -19.54 1.78 7.65
CA GLY A 322 -20.20 1.84 8.96
C GLY A 322 -20.11 3.23 9.61
N LYS A 323 -18.95 3.89 9.50
CA LYS A 323 -18.74 5.26 9.99
C LYS A 323 -19.60 6.29 9.23
N LEU A 324 -19.69 6.17 7.90
CA LEU A 324 -20.56 7.02 7.08
C LEU A 324 -22.04 6.86 7.48
N GLN A 325 -22.49 5.62 7.69
CA GLN A 325 -23.85 5.32 8.16
C GLN A 325 -24.12 5.90 9.56
N LEU A 326 -23.15 5.79 10.47
CA LEU A 326 -23.26 6.33 11.83
C LEU A 326 -23.49 7.84 11.80
N HIS A 327 -22.68 8.58 11.04
CA HIS A 327 -22.80 10.04 10.93
C HIS A 327 -24.06 10.50 10.20
N GLN A 328 -24.73 9.64 9.44
CA GLN A 328 -26.02 9.89 8.80
C GLN A 328 -27.22 9.40 9.63
N GLY A 329 -27.00 8.95 10.87
CA GLY A 329 -28.07 8.49 11.76
C GLY A 329 -28.66 7.11 11.41
N MET A 330 -28.01 6.35 10.52
CA MET A 330 -28.44 5.00 10.13
C MET A 330 -27.94 3.95 11.13
N PHE A 331 -28.28 4.11 12.41
CA PHE A 331 -27.63 3.37 13.50
C PHE A 331 -27.71 1.83 13.39
N PRO A 332 -28.86 1.20 13.05
CA PRO A 332 -28.91 -0.26 12.91
C PRO A 332 -27.99 -0.80 11.81
N GLN A 333 -27.90 -0.10 10.67
CA GLN A 333 -27.02 -0.45 9.57
C GLN A 333 -25.55 -0.23 9.95
N ALA A 334 -25.26 0.91 10.58
CA ALA A 334 -23.93 1.26 11.06
C ALA A 334 -23.41 0.21 12.04
N MET A 335 -24.21 -0.17 13.05
CA MET A 335 -23.83 -1.18 14.04
C MET A 335 -23.52 -2.53 13.40
N LYS A 336 -24.32 -2.97 12.42
CA LYS A 336 -24.07 -4.20 11.67
C LYS A 336 -22.70 -4.18 10.98
N ASN A 337 -22.39 -3.08 10.28
CA ASN A 337 -21.14 -2.94 9.56
C ASN A 337 -19.94 -2.73 10.51
N LEU A 338 -20.06 -1.92 11.56
CA LEU A 338 -18.98 -1.71 12.53
C LEU A 338 -18.62 -3.01 13.27
N ARG A 339 -19.62 -3.86 13.60
CA ARG A 339 -19.35 -5.21 14.16
C ARG A 339 -18.62 -6.10 13.17
N LEU A 340 -19.04 -6.11 11.90
CA LEU A 340 -18.35 -6.87 10.85
C LEU A 340 -16.92 -6.37 10.64
N ALA A 341 -16.69 -5.05 10.66
CA ALA A 341 -15.35 -4.47 10.61
C ALA A 341 -14.53 -4.97 11.80
N PHE A 342 -15.10 -4.97 13.00
CA PHE A 342 -14.41 -5.44 14.20
C PHE A 342 -14.05 -6.93 14.13
N ASP A 343 -14.96 -7.78 13.63
CA ASP A 343 -14.72 -9.21 13.46
C ASP A 343 -13.53 -9.50 12.52
N ILE A 344 -13.36 -8.68 11.47
CA ILE A 344 -12.22 -8.78 10.53
C ILE A 344 -10.96 -8.14 11.11
N MET A 345 -11.10 -6.95 11.69
CA MET A 345 -9.96 -6.12 12.12
C MET A 345 -9.36 -6.61 13.43
N ARG A 346 -10.11 -7.28 14.30
CA ARG A 346 -9.53 -7.93 15.49
C ARG A 346 -8.49 -9.01 15.12
N VAL A 347 -8.65 -9.63 13.94
CA VAL A 347 -7.70 -10.60 13.39
C VAL A 347 -6.55 -9.87 12.69
N THR A 348 -6.87 -8.99 11.74
CA THR A 348 -5.89 -8.40 10.81
C THR A 348 -5.09 -7.24 11.38
N HIS A 349 -5.67 -6.47 12.31
CA HIS A 349 -5.01 -5.32 12.94
C HIS A 349 -4.65 -5.65 14.39
N GLY A 350 -5.64 -6.15 15.16
CA GLY A 350 -5.48 -6.47 16.57
C GLY A 350 -5.29 -5.24 17.47
N ARG A 351 -5.28 -5.48 18.78
CA ARG A 351 -5.21 -4.44 19.83
C ARG A 351 -3.96 -3.56 19.76
N GLU A 352 -2.91 -4.02 19.10
CA GLU A 352 -1.65 -3.29 18.94
C GLU A 352 -1.74 -2.16 17.89
N HIS A 353 -2.81 -2.13 17.09
CA HIS A 353 -3.04 -1.13 16.06
C HIS A 353 -4.06 -0.07 16.52
N SER A 354 -3.72 1.22 16.42
CA SER A 354 -4.55 2.31 16.95
C SER A 354 -5.93 2.41 16.31
N LEU A 355 -6.07 2.04 15.03
CA LEU A 355 -7.37 2.02 14.34
C LEU A 355 -8.42 1.09 15.01
N ILE A 356 -8.00 0.10 15.81
CA ILE A 356 -8.93 -0.71 16.61
C ILE A 356 -9.54 0.10 17.75
N GLU A 357 -8.78 1.00 18.38
CA GLU A 357 -9.29 1.90 19.41
C GLU A 357 -10.34 2.84 18.82
N ASP A 358 -10.05 3.43 17.65
CA ASP A 358 -11.01 4.26 16.90
C ASP A 358 -12.29 3.49 16.57
N LEU A 359 -12.18 2.23 16.15
CA LEU A 359 -13.32 1.38 15.84
C LEU A 359 -14.16 1.04 17.08
N ILE A 360 -13.53 0.80 18.23
CA ILE A 360 -14.23 0.57 19.50
C ILE A 360 -15.04 1.80 19.89
N LEU A 361 -14.47 3.00 19.76
CA LEU A 361 -15.19 4.25 20.03
C LEU A 361 -16.43 4.42 19.13
N LEU A 362 -16.32 4.07 17.84
CA LEU A 362 -17.48 4.10 16.92
C LEU A 362 -18.56 3.08 17.32
N LEU A 363 -18.17 1.90 17.81
CA LEU A 363 -19.11 0.90 18.32
C LEU A 363 -19.85 1.40 19.56
N GLU A 364 -19.14 2.01 20.51
CA GLU A 364 -19.72 2.58 21.73
C GLU A 364 -20.68 3.74 21.41
N GLU A 365 -20.28 4.65 20.51
CA GLU A 365 -21.11 5.75 20.04
C GLU A 365 -22.39 5.23 19.36
N CYS A 366 -22.26 4.24 18.49
CA CYS A 366 -23.41 3.68 17.78
C CYS A 366 -24.37 2.95 18.73
N ASP A 367 -23.84 2.20 19.72
CA ASP A 367 -24.66 1.49 20.71
C ASP A 367 -25.44 2.47 21.61
N ALA A 368 -24.80 3.56 22.03
CA ALA A 368 -25.46 4.60 22.82
C ALA A 368 -26.63 5.25 22.05
N ASN A 369 -26.44 5.55 20.76
CA ASN A 369 -27.48 6.13 19.91
C ASN A 369 -28.65 5.17 19.67
N ILE A 370 -28.40 3.87 19.52
CA ILE A 370 -29.46 2.85 19.39
C ILE A 370 -30.29 2.76 20.67
N ARG A 371 -29.67 2.84 21.85
CA ARG A 371 -30.40 2.79 23.13
C ARG A 371 -31.20 4.07 23.42
N ALA A 372 -30.81 5.19 22.82
CA ALA A 372 -31.48 6.48 22.99
C ALA A 372 -32.62 6.71 21.98
N SER A 373 -32.70 5.92 20.91
CA SER A 373 -33.75 5.93 19.89
C SER A 373 -34.87 4.97 20.25
#